data_AF-A0A3E1E7B5-F1
#
_entry.id   AF-A0A3E1E7B5-F1
#
_cell.length_a   1.000
_cell.length_b   1.000
_cell.length_c   1.000
_cell.angle_alpha   90.00
_cell.angle_beta   90.00
_cell.angle_gamma   90.00
#
_symmetry.space_group_name_H-M   'P 1'
#
loop_
_entity.id
_entity.type
_entity.pdbx_description
1 polymer ?
#
loop_
_entity_poly.entity_id
_entity_poly.type
_entity_poly.pdbx_seq_one_letter_code
_entity_poly.pdbx_strand_id
1 'polypeptide(L)'
;MNWAENTVRTLLTRLLAKGAIKTGENASGTRTFEPAVKRDTCVRRESESFMQRIFGGAAKPLLVHFAQNSKLTAAEIRELKGILDQSLKP
;
A
#
# COMPACT_ATOMS: atom_id res chain seq x y z
N MET A 1 12.73 13.42 4.25
CA MET A 1 11.42 13.38 4.93
C MET A 1 11.53 14.26 6.17
N ASN A 2 11.02 15.49 6.15
CA ASN A 2 11.08 16.42 7.29
C ASN A 2 9.66 16.73 7.79
N TRP A 3 9.03 15.80 8.50
CA TRP A 3 7.81 16.11 9.23
C TRP A 3 8.15 16.63 10.61
N ALA A 4 7.45 17.69 11.03
CA ALA A 4 7.51 18.14 12.41
C ALA A 4 7.03 17.03 13.36
N GLU A 5 7.61 16.95 14.56
CA GLU A 5 7.28 15.93 15.55
C GLU A 5 5.77 15.90 15.88
N ASN A 6 5.14 17.07 16.00
CA ASN A 6 3.71 17.20 16.25
C ASN A 6 2.85 16.59 15.14
N THR A 7 3.30 16.63 13.88
CA THR A 7 2.61 15.99 12.75
C THR A 7 2.67 14.48 12.89
N VAL A 8 3.84 13.91 13.20
CA VAL A 8 4.00 12.47 13.44
C VAL A 8 3.12 12.01 14.60
N ARG A 9 3.14 12.76 15.72
CA ARG A 9 2.32 12.47 16.90
C ARG A 9 0.82 12.50 16.56
N THR A 10 0.38 13.48 15.78
CA THR A 10 -1.02 13.59 15.33
C THR A 10 -1.42 12.39 14.46
N LEU A 11 -0.55 11.94 13.55
CA LEU A 11 -0.81 10.78 12.71
C LEU A 11 -0.90 9.50 13.53
N LEU A 12 -0.01 9.29 14.50
CA LEU A 12 -0.06 8.14 15.42
C LEU A 12 -1.36 8.14 16.23
N THR A 13 -1.77 9.27 16.79
CA THR A 13 -3.05 9.39 17.50
C THR A 13 -4.24 9.04 16.61
N ARG A 14 -4.25 9.54 15.36
CA ARG A 14 -5.32 9.22 14.40
C ARG A 14 -5.35 7.73 14.03
N LEU A 15 -4.19 7.11 13.85
CA LEU A 15 -4.10 5.67 13.54
C LEU A 15 -4.54 4.81 14.72
N LEU A 16 -4.20 5.22 15.95
CA LEU A 16 -4.65 4.56 17.17
C LEU A 16 -6.17 4.65 17.32
N ALA A 17 -6.75 5.84 17.12
CA ALA A 17 -8.20 6.04 17.15
C ALA A 17 -8.95 5.22 16.09
N LYS A 18 -8.30 4.95 14.94
CA LYS A 18 -8.83 4.08 13.89
C LYS A 18 -8.62 2.58 14.14
N GLY A 19 -7.94 2.21 15.23
CA GLY A 19 -7.61 0.81 15.54
C GLY A 19 -6.59 0.19 14.56
N ALA A 20 -5.86 1.01 13.80
CA ALA A 20 -4.88 0.52 12.82
C ALA A 20 -3.54 0.13 13.48
N ILE A 21 -3.25 0.72 14.64
CA ILE A 21 -2.07 0.44 15.47
C ILE A 21 -2.49 0.26 16.92
N LYS A 22 -1.68 -0.45 17.69
CA LYS A 22 -1.81 -0.57 19.15
C LYS A 22 -0.56 0.00 19.82
N THR A 23 -0.71 0.39 21.08
CA THR A 23 0.37 0.95 21.90
C THR A 23 0.86 -0.07 22.91
N GLY A 24 2.16 -0.07 23.17
CA GLY A 24 2.78 -0.76 24.28
C GLY A 24 3.77 0.15 25.00
N GLU A 25 4.53 -0.44 25.92
CA GLU A 25 5.64 0.21 26.61
C GLU A 25 6.83 -0.75 26.59
N ASN A 26 8.03 -0.21 26.41
CA ASN A 26 9.26 -0.99 26.53
C ASN A 26 9.74 -1.02 28.00
N ALA A 27 10.84 -1.72 28.27
CA ALA A 27 11.40 -1.85 29.61
C ALA A 27 11.82 -0.50 30.25
N SER A 28 12.05 0.55 29.45
CA SER A 28 12.38 1.88 29.96
C SER A 28 11.16 2.79 30.17
N GLY A 29 9.93 2.29 29.99
CA GLY A 29 8.69 3.06 30.09
C GLY A 29 8.40 3.94 28.87
N THR A 30 9.15 3.78 27.77
CA THR A 30 8.92 4.52 26.53
C THR A 30 7.76 3.88 25.78
N ARG A 31 6.77 4.70 25.39
CA ARG A 31 5.63 4.25 24.59
C ARG A 31 6.09 3.74 23.22
N THR A 32 5.68 2.52 22.88
CA THR A 32 5.91 1.89 21.58
C THR A 32 4.61 1.77 20.80
N PHE A 33 4.71 1.69 19.48
CA PHE A 33 3.58 1.52 18.58
C PHE A 33 3.83 0.34 17.66
N GLU A 34 2.83 -0.50 17.46
CA GLU A 34 2.91 -1.69 16.62
C GLU A 34 1.62 -1.83 15.78
N PRO A 35 1.70 -2.44 14.58
CA PRO A 35 0.53 -2.60 13.72
C PRO A 35 -0.51 -3.52 14.36
N ALA A 36 -1.78 -3.11 14.31
CA ALA A 36 -2.92 -3.95 14.68
C ALA A 36 -3.57 -4.62 13.44
N VAL A 37 -3.14 -4.23 12.24
CA VAL A 37 -3.63 -4.77 10.96
C VAL A 37 -2.49 -5.34 10.13
N LYS A 38 -2.78 -6.38 9.34
CA LYS A 38 -1.80 -6.96 8.40
C LYS A 38 -1.57 -6.01 7.23
N ARG A 39 -0.30 -5.83 6.85
CA ARG A 39 0.10 -4.99 5.71
C ARG A 39 -0.64 -5.38 4.44
N ASP A 40 -0.68 -6.66 4.09
CA ASP A 40 -1.28 -7.14 2.85
C ASP A 40 -2.79 -6.87 2.79
N THR A 41 -3.47 -6.91 3.94
CA THR A 41 -4.89 -6.55 4.02
C THR A 41 -5.11 -5.06 3.75
N CYS A 42 -4.23 -4.21 4.30
CA CYS A 42 -4.27 -2.77 4.05
C CYS A 42 -4.00 -2.46 2.57
N VAL A 43 -2.91 -3.01 2.01
CA VAL A 43 -2.55 -2.84 0.61
C VAL A 43 -3.66 -3.31 -0.31
N ARG A 44 -4.24 -4.50 -0.07
CA ARG A 44 -5.35 -5.01 -0.89
C ARG A 44 -6.56 -4.08 -0.87
N ARG A 45 -7.03 -3.68 0.32
CA ARG A 45 -8.20 -2.80 0.47
C ARG A 45 -7.98 -1.44 -0.19
N GLU A 46 -6.81 -0.84 0.01
CA GLU A 46 -6.50 0.46 -0.60
C GLU A 46 -6.34 0.32 -2.13
N SER A 47 -5.75 -0.76 -2.63
CA SER A 47 -5.68 -1.04 -4.07
C SER A 47 -7.07 -1.18 -4.68
N GLU A 48 -7.99 -1.92 -4.06
CA GLU A 48 -9.38 -2.05 -4.53
C GLU A 48 -10.10 -0.70 -4.55
N SER A 49 -10.00 0.07 -3.45
CA SER A 49 -10.59 1.42 -3.33
C SER A 49 -10.02 2.38 -4.39
N PHE A 50 -8.70 2.38 -4.57
CA PHE A 50 -8.02 3.18 -5.58
C PHE A 50 -8.46 2.79 -6.99
N MET A 51 -8.49 1.49 -7.30
CA MET A 51 -8.96 0.99 -8.59
C MET A 51 -10.39 1.43 -8.89
N GLN A 52 -11.28 1.33 -7.90
CA GLN A 52 -12.66 1.75 -8.06
C GLN A 52 -12.78 3.26 -8.33
N ARG A 53 -12.05 4.08 -7.56
CA ARG A 53 -12.16 5.54 -7.63
C ARG A 53 -11.50 6.15 -8.86
N ILE A 54 -10.37 5.61 -9.29
CA ILE A 54 -9.53 6.23 -10.34
C ILE A 54 -9.74 5.56 -11.70
N PHE A 55 -9.98 4.25 -11.71
CA PHE A 55 -10.09 3.46 -12.95
C PHE A 55 -11.45 2.78 -13.12
N GLY A 56 -12.45 3.13 -12.28
CA GLY A 56 -13.80 2.55 -12.36
C GLY A 56 -13.83 1.04 -12.12
N GLY A 57 -12.84 0.48 -11.42
CA GLY A 57 -12.71 -0.95 -11.17
C GLY A 57 -12.09 -1.75 -12.32
N ALA A 58 -11.77 -1.12 -13.45
CA ALA A 58 -11.19 -1.80 -14.60
C ALA A 58 -9.65 -1.85 -14.52
N ALA A 59 -9.08 -3.06 -14.56
CA ALA A 59 -7.62 -3.24 -14.54
C ALA A 59 -6.92 -2.82 -15.85
N LYS A 60 -7.61 -2.95 -16.99
CA LYS A 60 -7.02 -2.67 -18.31
C LYS A 60 -6.55 -1.20 -18.46
N PRO A 61 -7.36 -0.17 -18.13
CA PRO A 61 -6.91 1.22 -18.19
C PRO A 61 -5.67 1.51 -17.34
N LEU A 62 -5.57 0.93 -16.13
CA LEU A 62 -4.39 1.04 -15.28
C LEU A 62 -3.15 0.50 -16.00
N LEU A 63 -3.23 -0.72 -16.54
CA LEU A 63 -2.10 -1.38 -17.21
C LEU A 63 -1.66 -0.61 -18.46
N VAL A 64 -2.60 -0.10 -19.25
CA VAL A 64 -2.30 0.74 -20.42
C VAL A 64 -1.60 2.03 -20.00
N HIS A 65 -2.12 2.71 -18.98
CA HIS A 65 -1.51 3.93 -18.46
C HIS A 65 -0.08 3.67 -17.95
N PHE A 66 0.13 2.56 -17.23
CA PHE A 66 1.46 2.18 -16.75
C PHE A 66 2.41 1.86 -17.91
N ALA A 67 1.99 1.05 -18.89
CA ALA A 67 2.81 0.68 -20.03
C ALA A 67 3.21 1.89 -20.90
N GLN A 68 2.34 2.90 -21.02
CA GLN A 68 2.59 4.08 -21.84
C GLN A 68 3.43 5.15 -21.13
N ASN A 69 3.27 5.32 -19.82
CA ASN A 69 3.84 6.45 -19.08
C ASN A 69 4.95 6.08 -18.11
N SER A 70 5.13 4.79 -17.80
CA SER A 70 6.16 4.34 -16.86
C SER A 70 7.41 3.89 -17.59
N LYS A 71 8.58 4.27 -17.06
CA LYS A 71 9.85 3.75 -17.54
C LYS A 71 10.08 2.34 -16.98
N LEU A 72 9.49 1.34 -17.64
CA LEU A 72 9.76 -0.06 -17.33
C LEU A 72 11.01 -0.52 -18.08
N THR A 73 11.90 -1.18 -17.37
CA THR A 73 13.05 -1.87 -17.96
C THR A 73 12.60 -3.10 -18.74
N ALA A 74 13.44 -3.58 -19.65
CA ALA A 74 13.18 -4.82 -20.39
C ALA A 74 13.07 -6.06 -19.48
N ALA A 75 13.63 -6.03 -18.27
CA ALA A 75 13.48 -7.10 -17.28
C ALA A 75 12.08 -7.08 -16.66
N GLU A 76 11.62 -5.92 -16.19
CA GLU A 76 10.29 -5.74 -15.60
C GLU A 76 9.17 -6.05 -16.61
N ILE A 77 9.36 -5.68 -17.89
CA ILE A 77 8.39 -6.03 -18.95
C ILE A 77 8.29 -7.55 -19.12
N ARG A 78 9.43 -8.27 -19.12
CA ARG A 78 9.44 -9.73 -19.27
C ARG A 78 8.78 -10.42 -18.08
N GLU A 79 9.05 -9.95 -16.87
CA GLU A 79 8.42 -10.46 -15.65
C GLU A 79 6.90 -10.23 -15.69
N LEU A 80 6.45 -9.02 -16.00
CA LEU A 80 5.03 -8.68 -16.09
C LEU A 80 4.32 -9.54 -17.14
N LYS A 81 4.94 -9.74 -18.31
CA LYS A 81 4.41 -10.63 -19.35
C LYS A 81 4.29 -12.07 -18.82
N GLY A 82 5.31 -12.57 -18.11
CA GLY A 82 5.28 -13.90 -17.50
C GLY A 82 4.12 -14.08 -16.50
N ILE A 83 3.83 -13.07 -15.69
CA ILE A 83 2.69 -13.09 -14.74
C ILE A 83 1.35 -13.14 -15.49
N LEU A 84 1.20 -12.35 -16.56
CA LEU A 84 -0.01 -12.34 -17.39
C LEU A 84 -0.21 -13.68 -18.09
N ASP A 85 0.86 -14.25 -18.67
CA ASP A 85 0.82 -15.54 -19.36
C ASP A 85 0.49 -16.70 -18.40
N GLN A 86 0.93 -16.64 -17.14
CA GLN A 86 0.54 -17.61 -16.11
C GLN A 86 -0.94 -17.49 -15.73
N SER A 87 -1.46 -16.26 -15.69
CA SER A 87 -2.88 -16.00 -15.37
C SER A 87 -3.84 -16.42 -16.49
N LEU A 88 -3.32 -16.67 -17.70
CA LEU A 88 -4.06 -17.19 -18.85
C LEU A 88 -4.10 -18.73 -18.90
N LYS A 89 -3.30 -19.41 -18.06
CA LYS A 89 -3.38 -20.87 -17.96
C LYS A 89 -4.59 -21.25 -17.09
N PRO A 90 -5.42 -22.21 -17.53
CA PRO A 90 -6.61 -22.63 -16.81
C PRO A 90 -6.30 -23.25 -15.45
#